data_AF-A0A7S2FRV0-F1
#
_entry.id   AF-A0A7S2FRV0-F1
#
_cell.length_a   1.000
_cell.length_b   1.000
_cell.length_c   1.000
_cell.angle_alpha   90.00
_cell.angle_beta   90.00
_cell.angle_gamma   90.00
#
_symmetry.space_group_name_H-M   'P 1'
#
loop_
_entity.id
_entity.type
_entity.pdbx_description
1 polymer ?
#
loop_
_entity_poly.entity_id
_entity_poly.type
_entity_poly.pdbx_seq_one_letter_code
_entity_poly.pdbx_strand_id
1 'polypeptide(L)'
;VTVYYHPECFEHDTRSEDCEHQESSDRLTAIRERLERLTGITFSSDFEPATSEALHRVHSEAYLDCLDDIEAAFLSGEMTVPEPLSPYVVRRLFPTANIHGMTMVSVGSVRAARRAAGAVIAAIDGVLLASLTDSTDDSSHAAFCLVRP
;
A
#
# COMPACT_ATOMS: atom_id res chain seq x y z
N VAL A 1 13.15 -15.63 6.55
CA VAL A 1 11.96 -14.92 6.00
C VAL A 1 12.42 -13.54 5.56
N THR A 2 12.08 -13.13 4.34
CA THR A 2 12.34 -11.77 3.88
C THR A 2 11.11 -10.90 4.13
N VAL A 3 11.28 -9.79 4.83
CA VAL A 3 10.23 -8.81 5.11
C VAL A 3 10.37 -7.66 4.12
N TYR A 4 9.36 -7.44 3.29
CA TYR A 4 9.31 -6.34 2.34
C TYR A 4 8.58 -5.17 2.98
N TYR A 5 9.27 -4.04 3.12
CA TYR A 5 8.75 -2.81 3.71
C TYR A 5 9.28 -1.60 2.94
N HIS A 6 8.58 -0.47 2.99
CA HIS A 6 9.13 0.79 2.48
C HIS A 6 8.68 1.98 3.34
N PRO A 7 9.55 3.00 3.55
CA PRO A 7 9.18 4.21 4.29
C PRO A 7 7.97 4.97 3.73
N GLU A 8 7.74 4.92 2.41
CA GLU A 8 6.57 5.58 1.80
C GLU A 8 5.23 5.03 2.29
N CYS A 9 5.16 3.80 2.79
CA CYS A 9 3.93 3.26 3.40
C CYS A 9 3.51 4.02 4.69
N PHE A 10 4.38 4.87 5.25
CA PHE A 10 4.06 5.72 6.40
C PHE A 10 3.37 7.02 6.03
N GLU A 11 3.33 7.39 4.75
CA GLU A 11 2.91 8.71 4.30
C GLU A 11 1.39 8.84 4.14
N HIS A 12 0.67 7.73 4.14
CA HIS A 12 -0.79 7.74 4.26
C HIS A 12 -1.19 8.16 5.67
N ASP A 13 -1.30 9.46 5.94
CA ASP A 13 -1.79 9.94 7.23
C ASP A 13 -3.27 10.30 7.15
N THR A 14 -4.10 9.56 7.86
CA THR A 14 -5.56 9.73 7.89
C THR A 14 -6.03 10.35 9.19
N ARG A 15 -5.10 10.73 10.07
CA ARG A 15 -5.43 11.41 11.33
C ARG A 15 -5.98 12.80 11.03
N SER A 16 -7.12 13.10 11.64
CA SER A 16 -7.62 14.47 11.78
C SER A 16 -7.36 14.96 13.21
N GLU A 17 -7.34 16.27 13.43
CA GLU A 17 -7.03 16.88 14.74
C GLU A 17 -7.82 16.27 15.91
N ASP A 18 -9.04 15.77 15.67
CA ASP A 18 -9.93 15.21 16.69
C ASP A 18 -10.16 13.68 16.60
N CYS A 19 -9.46 12.96 15.71
CA CYS A 19 -9.74 11.54 15.51
C CYS A 19 -8.47 10.72 15.19
N GLU A 20 -8.11 9.83 16.12
CA GLU A 20 -7.19 8.74 15.85
C GLU A 20 -7.85 7.74 14.89
N HIS A 21 -7.14 7.39 13.82
CA HIS A 21 -7.63 6.42 12.84
C HIS A 21 -7.12 5.02 13.18
N GLN A 22 -7.98 4.00 13.12
CA GLN A 22 -7.60 2.61 13.41
C GLN A 22 -6.53 2.07 12.46
N GLU A 23 -6.54 2.56 11.23
CA GLU A 23 -5.52 2.34 10.22
C GLU A 23 -4.53 3.53 10.31
N SER A 24 -3.58 3.48 11.25
CA SER A 24 -2.52 4.48 11.41
C SER A 24 -1.13 3.88 11.16
N SER A 25 -0.16 4.74 10.89
CA SER A 25 1.25 4.37 10.69
C SER A 25 1.86 3.62 11.89
N ASP A 26 1.28 3.77 13.09
CA ASP A 26 1.75 3.10 14.31
C ASP A 26 1.64 1.58 14.20
N ARG A 27 0.73 1.07 13.36
CA ARG A 27 0.64 -0.36 13.04
C ARG A 27 1.91 -0.88 12.39
N LEU A 28 2.47 -0.14 11.42
CA LEU A 28 3.73 -0.50 10.78
C LEU A 28 4.88 -0.47 11.79
N THR A 29 4.94 0.57 12.61
CA THR A 29 5.95 0.70 13.67
C THR A 29 5.91 -0.49 14.63
N ALA A 30 4.72 -0.80 15.17
CA ALA A 30 4.56 -1.88 16.16
C ALA A 30 4.92 -3.26 15.58
N ILE A 31 4.50 -3.55 14.34
CA ILE A 31 4.83 -4.83 13.69
C ILE A 31 6.33 -4.90 13.39
N ARG A 32 6.93 -3.81 12.88
CA ARG A 32 8.37 -3.74 12.57
C ARG A 32 9.21 -3.98 13.82
N GLU A 33 8.95 -3.26 14.90
CA GLU A 33 9.67 -3.42 16.17
C GLU A 33 9.58 -4.84 16.70
N ARG A 34 8.45 -5.53 16.48
CA ARG A 34 8.29 -6.92 16.87
C ARG A 34 9.12 -7.86 16.01
N LEU A 35 9.16 -7.65 14.70
CA LEU A 35 9.91 -8.45 13.74
C LEU A 35 11.43 -8.27 13.90
N GLU A 36 11.90 -7.06 14.21
CA GLU A 36 13.32 -6.76 14.46
C GLU A 36 13.90 -7.53 15.66
N ARG A 37 13.05 -8.02 16.57
CA ARG A 37 13.44 -8.84 17.73
C ARG A 37 13.53 -10.34 17.40
N LEU A 38 13.16 -10.77 16.19
CA LEU A 38 13.18 -12.17 15.77
C LEU A 38 14.47 -12.47 15.01
N THR A 39 14.99 -13.69 15.18
CA THR A 39 16.12 -14.20 14.38
C THR A 39 15.64 -14.72 13.03
N GLY A 40 16.50 -14.70 12.01
CA GLY A 40 16.16 -15.21 10.67
C GLY A 40 15.23 -14.30 9.85
N ILE A 41 15.08 -13.05 10.27
CA ILE A 41 14.38 -12.00 9.52
C ILE A 41 15.39 -11.13 8.78
N THR A 42 15.15 -10.91 7.49
CA THR A 42 15.89 -9.96 6.67
C THR A 42 14.90 -8.94 6.12
N PHE A 43 15.16 -7.64 6.33
CA PHE A 43 14.32 -6.58 5.79
C PHE A 43 14.85 -6.17 4.41
N SER A 44 13.93 -5.99 3.46
CA SER A 44 14.21 -5.40 2.16
C SER A 44 13.26 -4.22 1.93
N SER A 45 13.83 -3.12 1.43
CA SER A 45 13.12 -1.98 0.87
C SER A 45 13.56 -1.67 -0.55
N ASP A 46 14.35 -2.58 -1.15
CA ASP A 46 14.91 -2.42 -2.49
C ASP A 46 13.97 -3.05 -3.51
N PHE A 47 12.91 -2.29 -3.83
CA PHE A 47 11.93 -2.65 -4.84
C PHE A 47 11.21 -1.40 -5.34
N GLU A 48 10.76 -1.46 -6.59
CA GLU A 48 10.00 -0.40 -7.23
C GLU A 48 8.53 -0.38 -6.77
N PRO A 49 7.86 0.79 -6.81
CA PRO A 49 6.41 0.81 -6.64
C PRO A 49 5.73 0.05 -7.78
N ALA A 50 4.49 -0.39 -7.58
CA ALA A 50 3.74 -1.08 -8.62
C ALA A 50 3.57 -0.19 -9.85
N THR A 51 3.92 -0.72 -11.02
CA THR A 51 3.73 -0.03 -12.29
C THR A 51 2.25 0.08 -12.63
N SER A 52 1.86 1.08 -13.43
CA SER A 52 0.48 1.20 -13.90
C SER A 52 0.04 -0.06 -14.64
N GLU A 53 0.91 -0.66 -15.47
CA GLU A 53 0.61 -1.93 -16.15
C GLU A 53 0.24 -3.04 -15.16
N ALA A 54 1.01 -3.20 -14.07
CA ALA A 54 0.72 -4.21 -13.05
C ALA A 54 -0.62 -3.96 -12.37
N LEU A 55 -0.94 -2.70 -12.05
CA LEU A 55 -2.21 -2.32 -11.42
C LEU A 55 -3.41 -2.54 -12.35
N HIS A 56 -3.28 -2.27 -13.66
CA HIS A 56 -4.34 -2.49 -14.65
C HIS A 56 -4.72 -3.97 -14.83
N ARG A 57 -3.88 -4.92 -14.38
CA ARG A 57 -4.23 -6.35 -14.42
C ARG A 57 -5.33 -6.73 -13.43
N VAL A 58 -5.56 -5.91 -12.40
CA VAL A 58 -6.53 -6.19 -11.32
C VAL A 58 -7.51 -5.05 -11.06
N HIS A 59 -7.19 -3.82 -11.47
CA HIS A 59 -8.03 -2.64 -11.31
C HIS A 59 -8.50 -2.10 -12.66
N SER A 60 -9.75 -1.62 -12.72
CA SER A 60 -10.26 -0.92 -13.89
C SER A 60 -9.55 0.42 -14.10
N GLU A 61 -9.38 0.83 -15.36
CA GLU A 61 -8.85 2.14 -15.75
C GLU A 61 -9.58 3.28 -15.02
N ALA A 62 -10.91 3.29 -15.04
CA ALA A 62 -11.71 4.32 -14.36
C ALA A 62 -11.47 4.42 -12.84
N TYR A 63 -11.04 3.34 -12.18
CA TYR A 63 -10.68 3.37 -10.76
C TYR A 63 -9.30 3.99 -10.56
N LEU A 64 -8.32 3.61 -11.38
CA LEU A 64 -6.96 4.15 -11.29
C LEU A 64 -6.92 5.64 -11.66
N ASP A 65 -7.65 6.05 -12.70
CA ASP A 65 -7.82 7.47 -13.03
C ASP A 65 -8.40 8.25 -11.85
N CYS A 66 -9.36 7.68 -11.12
CA CYS A 66 -9.93 8.32 -9.95
C CYS A 66 -8.89 8.55 -8.85
N LEU A 67 -7.95 7.62 -8.67
CA LEU A 67 -6.87 7.77 -7.69
C LEU A 67 -5.87 8.84 -8.15
N ASP A 68 -5.51 8.83 -9.44
CA ASP A 68 -4.59 9.81 -10.01
C ASP A 68 -5.18 11.24 -9.94
N ASP A 69 -6.49 11.41 -10.17
CA ASP A 69 -7.20 12.68 -10.01
C ASP A 69 -7.16 13.18 -8.54
N ILE A 70 -7.33 12.28 -7.58
CA ILE A 70 -7.26 12.62 -6.14
C ILE A 70 -5.83 13.04 -5.76
N GLU A 71 -4.82 12.31 -6.23
CA GLU A 71 -3.42 12.67 -5.99
C GLU A 71 -3.09 14.05 -6.59
N ALA A 72 -3.56 14.32 -7.81
CA ALA A 72 -3.41 15.63 -8.45
C ALA A 72 -4.11 16.76 -7.68
N ALA A 73 -5.29 16.51 -7.11
CA ALA A 73 -6.00 17.48 -6.26
C ALA A 73 -5.22 17.83 -4.99
N PHE A 74 -4.58 16.85 -4.34
CA PHE A 74 -3.69 17.11 -3.21
C PHE A 74 -2.40 17.85 -3.63
N LEU A 75 -1.75 17.43 -4.71
CA LEU A 75 -0.51 18.04 -5.19
C LEU A 75 -0.70 19.49 -5.67
N SER A 76 -1.88 19.83 -6.18
CA SER A 76 -2.24 21.19 -6.58
C SER A 76 -2.72 22.06 -5.42
N GLY A 77 -3.00 21.46 -4.26
CA GLY A 77 -3.55 22.15 -3.08
C GLY A 77 -5.07 22.41 -3.15
N GLU A 78 -5.78 21.81 -4.11
CA GLU A 78 -7.25 21.79 -4.13
C GLU A 78 -7.80 21.02 -2.91
N MET A 79 -7.14 19.93 -2.55
CA MET A 79 -7.38 19.17 -1.33
C MET A 79 -6.19 19.34 -0.38
N THR A 80 -6.44 19.64 0.89
CA THR A 80 -5.37 19.90 1.88
C THR A 80 -5.52 19.12 3.17
N VAL A 81 -6.68 18.50 3.40
CA VAL A 81 -6.98 17.68 4.57
C VAL A 81 -7.40 16.28 4.14
N PRO A 82 -7.23 15.25 4.98
CA PRO A 82 -7.72 13.92 4.66
C PRO A 82 -9.25 13.92 4.42
N GLU A 83 -9.70 13.24 3.36
CA GLU A 83 -11.11 13.15 2.99
C GLU A 83 -11.55 11.70 2.75
N PRO A 84 -12.85 11.36 2.90
CA PRO A 84 -13.34 10.04 2.54
C PRO A 84 -13.15 9.74 1.05
N LEU A 85 -12.55 8.60 0.71
CA LEU A 85 -12.32 8.13 -0.66
C LEU A 85 -13.61 7.70 -1.37
N SER A 86 -14.50 7.02 -0.64
CA SER A 86 -15.65 6.34 -1.24
C SER A 86 -16.55 7.28 -2.07
N PRO A 87 -16.86 8.52 -1.65
CA PRO A 87 -17.60 9.46 -2.50
C PRO A 87 -16.99 9.69 -3.88
N TYR A 88 -15.66 9.77 -4.02
CA TYR A 88 -15.00 9.99 -5.31
C TYR A 88 -15.11 8.76 -6.22
N VAL A 89 -14.77 7.59 -5.67
CA VAL A 89 -14.81 6.32 -6.41
C VAL A 89 -16.24 5.96 -6.81
N VAL A 90 -17.19 6.08 -5.88
CA VAL A 90 -18.60 5.73 -6.10
C VAL A 90 -19.25 6.68 -7.09
N ARG A 91 -19.00 7.99 -7.03
CA ARG A 91 -19.54 8.92 -8.04
C ARG A 91 -19.09 8.57 -9.46
N ARG A 92 -17.86 8.09 -9.62
CA ARG A 92 -17.32 7.70 -10.94
C ARG A 92 -17.80 6.33 -11.40
N LEU A 93 -17.81 5.34 -10.52
CA LEU A 93 -18.10 3.95 -10.88
C LEU A 93 -19.58 3.56 -10.72
N PHE A 94 -20.29 4.17 -9.77
CA PHE A 94 -21.66 3.83 -9.36
C PHE A 94 -22.47 5.10 -8.99
N PRO A 95 -22.73 6.01 -9.95
CA PRO A 95 -23.24 7.36 -9.69
C PRO A 95 -24.59 7.43 -8.97
N THR A 96 -25.35 6.32 -8.94
CA THR A 96 -26.66 6.23 -8.29
C THR A 96 -26.58 5.72 -6.84
N ALA A 97 -25.41 5.28 -6.36
CA ALA A 97 -25.26 4.74 -5.02
C ALA A 97 -24.97 5.86 -4.01
N ASN A 98 -25.76 5.93 -2.94
CA ASN A 98 -25.52 6.83 -1.82
C ASN A 98 -24.68 6.10 -0.75
N ILE A 99 -23.37 6.29 -0.78
CA ILE A 99 -22.42 5.61 0.10
C ILE A 99 -21.66 6.66 0.93
N HIS A 100 -21.49 6.37 2.21
CA HIS A 100 -20.63 7.14 3.11
C HIS A 100 -19.31 6.36 3.26
N GLY A 101 -18.19 7.04 3.08
CA GLY A 101 -16.87 6.41 3.13
C GLY A 101 -16.27 6.45 4.53
N MET A 102 -15.71 5.32 4.97
CA MET A 102 -14.86 5.23 6.17
C MET A 102 -13.37 5.18 5.80
N THR A 103 -13.06 4.90 4.53
CA THR A 103 -11.69 4.90 4.02
C THR A 103 -11.29 6.32 3.70
N MET A 104 -10.35 6.86 4.46
CA MET A 104 -9.81 8.19 4.25
C MET A 104 -8.68 8.17 3.21
N VAL A 105 -8.46 9.29 2.54
CA VAL A 105 -7.30 9.56 1.69
C VAL A 105 -6.70 10.91 2.04
N SER A 106 -5.38 10.96 2.08
CA SER A 106 -4.52 12.12 2.22
C SER A 106 -3.46 12.19 1.12
N VAL A 107 -2.63 13.24 1.14
CA VAL A 107 -1.58 13.52 0.14
C VAL A 107 -0.64 12.34 -0.15
N GLY A 108 -0.33 11.50 0.82
CA GLY A 108 0.57 10.35 0.65
C GLY A 108 -0.11 9.05 0.25
N SER A 109 -1.44 9.01 0.12
CA SER A 109 -2.19 7.75 0.01
C SER A 109 -1.88 6.96 -1.25
N VAL A 110 -1.86 7.63 -2.40
CA VAL A 110 -1.66 6.96 -3.69
C VAL A 110 -0.25 6.41 -3.78
N ARG A 111 0.76 7.21 -3.39
CA ARG A 111 2.15 6.77 -3.30
C ARG A 111 2.33 5.60 -2.32
N ALA A 112 1.77 5.68 -1.11
CA ALA A 112 1.81 4.60 -0.12
C ALA A 112 1.17 3.31 -0.66
N ALA A 113 -0.01 3.40 -1.30
CA ALA A 113 -0.71 2.26 -1.87
C ALA A 113 0.06 1.63 -3.06
N ARG A 114 0.63 2.44 -3.96
CA ARG A 114 1.47 1.96 -5.07
C ARG A 114 2.71 1.26 -4.54
N ARG A 115 3.34 1.79 -3.49
CA ARG A 115 4.50 1.17 -2.85
C ARG A 115 4.13 -0.13 -2.13
N ALA A 116 3.01 -0.16 -1.42
CA ALA A 116 2.46 -1.36 -0.80
C ALA A 116 2.23 -2.48 -1.84
N ALA A 117 1.64 -2.16 -2.99
CA ALA A 117 1.48 -3.10 -4.09
C ALA A 117 2.84 -3.57 -4.67
N GLY A 118 3.81 -2.65 -4.82
CA GLY A 118 5.17 -2.98 -5.27
C GLY A 118 5.88 -3.97 -4.35
N ALA A 119 5.74 -3.81 -3.03
CA ALA A 119 6.28 -4.73 -2.03
C ALA A 119 5.70 -6.15 -2.18
N VAL A 120 4.40 -6.26 -2.47
CA VAL A 120 3.73 -7.55 -2.70
C VAL A 120 4.25 -8.22 -3.97
N ILE A 121 4.41 -7.47 -5.06
CA ILE A 121 4.99 -7.97 -6.30
C ILE A 121 6.41 -8.49 -6.06
N ALA A 122 7.27 -7.69 -5.43
CA ALA A 122 8.65 -8.06 -5.13
C ALA A 122 8.76 -9.28 -4.20
N ALA A 123 7.85 -9.41 -3.24
CA ALA A 123 7.77 -10.57 -2.36
C ALA A 123 7.39 -11.85 -3.12
N ILE A 124 6.42 -11.77 -4.03
CA ILE A 124 6.02 -12.90 -4.88
C ILE A 124 7.18 -13.30 -5.79
N ASP A 125 7.80 -12.34 -6.47
CA ASP A 125 8.94 -12.59 -7.36
C ASP A 125 10.10 -13.25 -6.63
N GLY A 126 10.43 -12.78 -5.41
CA GLY A 126 11.48 -13.37 -4.58
C GLY A 126 11.21 -14.82 -4.19
N VAL A 127 9.97 -15.15 -3.82
CA VAL A 127 9.58 -16.53 -3.48
C VAL A 127 9.62 -17.44 -4.71
N LEU A 128 9.09 -16.96 -5.85
CA LEU A 128 9.09 -17.73 -7.09
C LEU A 128 10.51 -17.96 -7.62
N LEU A 129 11.37 -16.94 -7.61
CA LEU A 129 12.75 -17.06 -8.07
C LEU A 129 13.54 -18.07 -7.22
N ALA A 130 13.41 -18.00 -5.89
CA ALA A 130 14.07 -18.95 -4.99
C ALA A 130 13.63 -20.40 -5.26
N SER A 131 12.34 -20.62 -5.55
CA SER A 131 11.82 -21.96 -5.88
C SER A 131 12.39 -22.55 -7.17
N LEU A 132 12.87 -21.70 -8.09
CA LEU A 132 13.49 -22.15 -9.35
C LEU A 132 14.99 -22.44 -9.18
N THR A 133 15.66 -21.81 -8.22
CA THR A 133 17.11 -21.95 -8.00
C THR A 133 17.46 -23.05 -7.01
N ASP A 134 16.65 -23.25 -5.96
CA ASP A 134 16.94 -24.19 -4.87
C ASP A 134 16.41 -25.61 -5.14
N SER A 135 16.82 -26.20 -6.27
CA SER A 135 16.43 -27.58 -6.66
C SER A 135 16.93 -28.70 -5.73
N THR A 136 17.68 -28.38 -4.67
CA THR A 136 18.33 -29.36 -3.80
C THR A 136 18.24 -29.07 -2.29
N ASP A 137 17.64 -27.96 -1.86
CA ASP A 137 17.52 -27.60 -0.43
C ASP A 137 16.05 -27.42 -0.05
N ASP A 138 15.63 -28.11 1.02
CA ASP A 138 14.23 -28.15 1.53
C ASP A 138 13.87 -26.85 2.31
N SER A 139 14.63 -25.78 2.10
CA SER A 139 14.43 -24.51 2.80
C SER A 139 13.35 -23.67 2.09
N SER A 140 12.12 -23.82 2.56
CA SER A 140 10.99 -23.00 2.08
C SER A 140 11.31 -21.51 2.20
N HIS A 141 11.45 -20.81 1.07
CA HIS A 141 11.56 -19.35 1.04
C HIS A 141 10.19 -18.74 1.33
N ALA A 142 10.12 -17.99 2.43
CA ALA A 142 8.92 -17.28 2.84
C ALA A 142 9.17 -15.77 2.86
N ALA A 143 8.18 -15.02 2.38
CA ALA A 143 8.16 -13.57 2.37
C ALA A 143 7.01 -13.04 3.24
N PHE A 144 7.21 -11.87 3.85
CA PHE A 144 6.20 -11.15 4.61
C PHE A 144 6.12 -9.71 4.11
N CYS A 145 4.94 -9.28 3.67
CA CYS A 145 4.73 -7.91 3.18
C CYS A 145 4.29 -7.03 4.35
N LEU A 146 5.21 -6.24 4.90
CA LEU A 146 4.92 -5.23 5.91
C LEU A 146 4.43 -3.96 5.20
N VAL A 147 3.17 -3.98 4.78
CA VAL A 147 2.57 -2.97 3.90
C VAL A 147 1.30 -2.35 4.49
N ARG A 148 1.00 -1.13 4.06
CA ARG A 148 -0.05 -0.23 4.54
C ARG A 148 -0.15 0.92 3.51
N PRO A 149 -1.30 1.24 2.90
CA PRO A 149 -1.96 2.50 3.19
C PRO A 149 -2.40 2.46 4.63
#